data_AF-A0A7C7WXY1-F1
#
_entry.id   AF-A0A7C7WXY1-F1
#
_cell.length_a   1.000
_cell.length_b   1.000
_cell.length_c   1.000
_cell.angle_alpha   90.00
_cell.angle_beta   90.00
_cell.angle_gamma   90.00
#
_symmetry.space_group_name_H-M   'P 1'
#
loop_
_entity.id
_entity.type
_entity.pdbx_description
1 polymer ?
#
loop_
_entity_poly.entity_id
_entity_poly.type
_entity_poly.pdbx_seq_one_letter_code
_entity_poly.pdbx_strand_id
1 'polypeptide(L)'
;MIKDGGFEFVEEGDGFLVYHRKQQIGRVVTMLEASGRYCFRLGWDTRPKPRTYRGKVRAAQALKAIDGLKRDAKGKKLSPEELIIRSWDAKPRTAQN
;
A
#
# COMPACT_ATOMS: atom_id res chain seq x y z
N MET A 1 12.42 -0.65 14.82
CA MET A 1 12.25 -1.13 13.42
C MET A 1 11.78 -2.58 13.46
N ILE A 2 10.63 -2.88 12.85
CA ILE A 2 10.00 -4.21 12.85
C ILE A 2 10.08 -4.79 11.45
N LYS A 3 10.55 -6.04 11.29
CA LYS A 3 10.58 -6.72 9.99
C LYS A 3 9.44 -7.73 9.92
N ASP A 4 8.58 -7.61 8.91
CA ASP A 4 7.39 -8.45 8.77
C ASP A 4 6.93 -8.52 7.30
N GLY A 5 6.56 -9.72 6.82
CA GLY A 5 6.05 -9.92 5.47
C GLY A 5 6.97 -9.46 4.32
N GLY A 6 8.28 -9.37 4.53
CA GLY A 6 9.25 -8.84 3.56
C GLY A 6 9.36 -7.31 3.53
N PHE A 7 8.77 -6.63 4.52
CA PHE A 7 8.81 -5.18 4.70
C PHE A 7 9.52 -4.82 6.01
N GLU A 8 10.06 -3.60 6.07
CA GLU A 8 10.60 -3.02 7.29
C GLU A 8 9.72 -1.83 7.70
N PHE A 9 9.28 -1.84 8.95
CA PHE A 9 8.38 -0.84 9.53
C PHE A 9 9.14 -0.03 10.58
N VAL A 10 9.16 1.29 10.42
CA VAL A 10 9.73 2.23 11.38
C VAL A 10 8.58 3.04 11.96
N GLU A 11 8.40 3.00 13.28
CA GLU A 11 7.34 3.77 13.95
C GLU A 11 7.54 5.27 13.74
N GLU A 12 6.46 5.95 13.42
CA GLU A 12 6.45 7.40 13.20
C GLU A 12 5.07 7.95 13.56
N GLY A 13 4.98 8.60 14.72
CA GLY A 13 3.74 9.19 15.25
C GLY A 13 2.61 8.16 15.38
N ASP A 14 1.51 8.40 14.68
CA ASP A 14 0.31 7.53 14.66
C ASP A 14 0.42 6.34 13.68
N GLY A 15 1.60 6.03 13.18
CA GLY A 15 1.77 5.03 12.13
C GLY A 15 3.18 4.48 11.97
N PHE A 16 3.45 4.00 10.77
CA PHE A 16 4.73 3.39 10.39
C PHE A 16 5.17 3.90 9.01
N LEU A 17 6.41 4.35 8.92
CA LEU A 17 7.14 4.39 7.66
C LEU A 17 7.43 2.96 7.19
N VAL A 18 7.16 2.70 5.92
CA VAL A 18 7.29 1.38 5.32
C VAL A 18 8.41 1.39 4.29
N TYR A 19 9.32 0.44 4.45
CA TYR A 19 10.44 0.18 3.56
C TYR A 19 10.34 -1.19 2.93
N HIS A 20 10.74 -1.29 1.67
CA HIS A 20 10.88 -2.56 0.95
C HIS A 20 12.22 -2.54 0.21
N ARG A 21 13.09 -3.54 0.48
CA ARG A 21 14.45 -3.61 -0.07
C ARG A 21 15.25 -2.31 0.15
N LYS A 22 15.23 -1.79 1.40
CA LYS A 22 15.90 -0.53 1.82
C LYS A 22 15.36 0.76 1.18
N GLN A 23 14.30 0.69 0.37
CA GLN A 23 13.66 1.88 -0.21
C GLN A 23 12.37 2.20 0.55
N GLN A 24 12.18 3.46 0.92
CA GLN A 24 10.92 3.93 1.50
C GLN A 24 9.84 3.92 0.42
N ILE A 25 8.75 3.17 0.66
CA ILE A 25 7.62 3.05 -0.29
C ILE A 25 6.39 3.86 0.15
N GLY A 26 6.37 4.33 1.40
CA GLY A 26 5.32 5.20 1.91
C GLY A 26 5.11 5.06 3.41
N ARG A 27 3.95 5.53 3.88
CA ARG A 27 3.53 5.51 5.27
C ARG A 27 2.19 4.81 5.41
N VAL A 28 2.03 4.01 6.45
CA VAL A 28 0.73 3.47 6.87
C VAL A 28 0.36 4.08 8.21
N VAL A 29 -0.91 4.44 8.37
CA VAL A 29 -1.42 5.10 9.59
C VAL A 29 -2.36 4.15 10.30
N THR A 30 -2.18 4.03 11.61
CA THR A 30 -3.04 3.20 12.45
C THR A 30 -4.38 3.89 12.65
N MET A 31 -5.46 3.12 12.56
CA MET A 31 -6.82 3.60 12.77
C MET A 31 -7.58 2.63 13.67
N LEU A 32 -8.53 3.17 14.43
CA LEU A 32 -9.48 2.39 15.21
C LEU A 32 -10.82 2.39 14.47
N GLU A 33 -11.30 1.21 14.06
CA GLU A 33 -12.66 1.08 13.55
C GLU A 33 -13.69 1.28 14.66
N ALA A 34 -14.93 1.66 14.31
CA ALA A 34 -16.04 1.75 15.26
C ALA A 34 -16.31 0.43 16.02
N SER A 35 -15.87 -0.70 15.46
CA SER A 35 -15.93 -2.03 16.09
C SER A 35 -14.88 -2.25 17.19
N GLY A 36 -14.00 -1.27 17.47
CA GLY A 36 -12.87 -1.38 18.40
C GLY A 36 -11.66 -2.12 17.82
N ARG A 37 -11.69 -2.50 16.54
CA ARG A 37 -10.59 -3.22 15.89
C ARG A 37 -9.57 -2.25 15.29
N TYR A 38 -8.29 -2.56 15.46
CA TYR A 38 -7.21 -1.83 14.80
C TYR A 38 -7.15 -2.19 13.30
N CYS A 39 -7.13 -1.17 12.47
CA CYS A 39 -6.91 -1.25 11.04
C CYS A 39 -5.85 -0.23 10.60
N PHE A 40 -5.47 -0.29 9.34
CA PHE A 40 -4.45 0.58 8.77
C PHE A 40 -4.98 1.26 7.52
N ARG A 41 -4.65 2.53 7.33
CA ARG A 41 -4.86 3.24 6.05
C ARG A 41 -3.53 3.66 5.45
N LEU A 42 -3.54 4.04 4.18
CA LEU A 42 -2.38 4.64 3.54
C LEU A 42 -2.26 6.10 4.00
N GLY A 43 -1.06 6.55 4.35
CA GLY A 43 -0.84 7.88 4.92
C GLY A 43 -1.25 9.02 3.98
N TRP A 44 -1.14 8.81 2.66
CA TRP A 44 -1.55 9.76 1.64
C TRP A 44 -3.05 9.70 1.29
N ASP A 45 -3.78 8.69 1.77
CA ASP A 45 -5.22 8.58 1.52
C ASP A 45 -5.97 9.52 2.46
N THR A 46 -6.29 10.72 1.94
CA THR A 46 -6.96 11.83 2.65
C THR A 46 -8.47 11.84 2.45
N ARG A 47 -9.05 10.81 1.82
CA ARG A 47 -10.50 10.74 1.59
C ARG A 47 -11.27 10.68 2.91
N PRO A 48 -12.53 11.17 2.97
CA PRO A 48 -13.37 11.09 4.17
C PRO A 48 -13.61 9.65 4.66
N LYS A 49 -13.63 8.70 3.73
CA LYS A 49 -13.71 7.26 3.99
C LYS A 49 -12.54 6.58 3.28
N PRO A 50 -11.33 6.59 3.89
CA PRO A 50 -10.15 6.02 3.27
C PRO A 50 -10.27 4.50 3.19
N ARG A 51 -9.52 3.89 2.27
CA ARG A 51 -9.48 2.43 2.22
C ARG A 51 -8.68 1.91 3.41
N THR A 52 -9.29 1.01 4.19
CA THR A 52 -8.64 0.37 5.33
C THR A 52 -8.17 -1.05 5.00
N TYR A 53 -7.15 -1.49 5.72
CA TYR A 53 -6.53 -2.80 5.59
C TYR A 53 -6.45 -3.45 6.96
N ARG A 54 -6.85 -4.72 7.03
CA ARG A 54 -6.66 -5.55 8.22
C ARG A 54 -5.22 -6.06 8.24
N GLY A 55 -4.38 -5.41 9.06
CA GLY A 55 -2.97 -5.71 9.23
C GLY A 55 -2.02 -4.82 8.43
N LYS A 56 -0.93 -4.40 9.07
CA LYS A 56 0.10 -3.53 8.50
C LYS A 56 0.77 -4.11 7.25
N VAL A 57 0.96 -5.44 7.19
CA VAL A 57 1.53 -6.12 6.02
C VAL A 57 0.65 -5.98 4.79
N ARG A 58 -0.68 -6.11 4.93
CA ARG A 58 -1.61 -5.90 3.81
C ARG A 58 -1.61 -4.46 3.31
N ALA A 59 -1.53 -3.49 4.23
CA ALA A 59 -1.36 -2.08 3.86
C ALA A 59 -0.02 -1.84 3.13
N ALA A 60 1.07 -2.47 3.58
CA ALA A 60 2.38 -2.39 2.94
C ALA A 60 2.40 -3.03 1.53
N GLN A 61 1.70 -4.14 1.34
CA GLN A 61 1.51 -4.75 0.01
C GLN A 61 0.80 -3.78 -0.95
N ALA A 62 -0.23 -3.06 -0.47
CA ALA A 62 -0.90 -2.04 -1.26
C ALA A 62 0.05 -0.88 -1.61
N LEU A 63 0.86 -0.39 -0.65
CA LEU A 63 1.89 0.61 -0.92
C LEU A 63 2.88 0.15 -1.99
N LYS A 64 3.34 -1.10 -1.92
CA LYS A 64 4.27 -1.67 -2.90
C LYS A 64 3.67 -1.69 -4.31
N ALA A 65 2.40 -2.08 -4.44
CA ALA A 65 1.71 -2.07 -5.73
C ALA A 65 1.62 -0.65 -6.31
N ILE A 66 1.27 0.33 -5.46
CA ILE A 66 1.16 1.74 -5.85
C ILE A 66 2.53 2.34 -6.20
N ASP A 67 3.57 2.03 -5.44
CA ASP A 67 4.94 2.45 -5.73
C ASP A 67 5.44 1.89 -7.07
N GLY A 68 5.13 0.62 -7.37
CA GLY A 68 5.39 0.03 -8.69
C GLY A 68 4.71 0.81 -9.82
N LEU A 69 3.42 1.13 -9.66
CA LEU A 69 2.68 1.93 -10.64
C LEU A 69 3.26 3.34 -10.83
N LYS A 70 3.67 4.01 -9.74
CA LYS A 70 4.31 5.33 -9.81
C LYS A 70 5.63 5.29 -10.57
N ARG A 71 6.44 4.25 -10.36
CA ARG A 71 7.71 4.06 -11.08
C ARG A 71 7.46 3.79 -12.56
N ASP A 72 6.49 2.95 -12.89
CA ASP A 72 6.08 2.69 -14.28
C ASP A 72 5.59 3.97 -14.97
N ALA A 73 4.73 4.76 -14.29
CA ALA A 73 4.26 6.06 -14.79
C ALA A 73 5.42 7.02 -15.09
N LYS A 74 6.36 7.15 -14.14
CA LYS A 74 7.52 8.04 -14.28
C LYS A 74 8.50 7.57 -15.37
N GLY A 75 8.76 6.26 -15.44
CA GLY A 75 9.76 5.69 -16.35
C GLY A 75 9.29 5.54 -17.79
N LYS A 76 7.99 5.30 -18.00
CA LYS A 76 7.41 5.01 -19.33
C LYS A 76 6.45 6.08 -19.84
N LYS A 77 6.26 7.19 -19.10
CA LYS A 77 5.27 8.24 -19.41
C LYS A 77 3.87 7.69 -19.68
N LEU A 78 3.48 6.67 -18.92
CA LEU A 78 2.19 6.00 -19.14
C LEU A 78 1.03 6.93 -18.82
N SER A 79 -0.02 6.84 -19.61
CA SER A 79 -1.27 7.53 -19.33
C SER A 79 -1.98 6.91 -18.12
N PRO A 80 -2.89 7.65 -17.46
CA PRO A 80 -3.73 7.09 -16.40
C PRO A 80 -4.48 5.81 -16.83
N GLU A 81 -4.96 5.74 -18.06
CA GLU A 81 -5.67 4.58 -18.61
C GLU A 81 -4.77 3.34 -18.68
N GLU A 82 -3.53 3.49 -19.13
CA GLU A 82 -2.55 2.39 -19.19
C GLU A 82 -2.20 1.86 -17.79
N LEU A 83 -2.11 2.76 -16.80
CA LEU A 83 -1.89 2.38 -15.41
C LEU A 83 -3.06 1.59 -14.84
N ILE A 84 -4.30 1.96 -15.19
CA ILE A 84 -5.51 1.24 -14.78
C ILE A 84 -5.49 -0.19 -15.35
N ILE A 85 -5.26 -0.34 -16.66
CA ILE A 85 -5.21 -1.66 -17.33
C ILE A 85 -4.15 -2.55 -16.69
N ARG A 86 -2.92 -2.04 -16.50
CA ARG A 86 -1.83 -2.78 -15.86
C ARG A 86 -2.17 -3.20 -14.42
N SER A 87 -2.86 -2.33 -13.67
CA SER A 87 -3.30 -2.66 -12.31
C SER A 87 -4.34 -3.78 -12.27
N TRP A 88 -5.13 -3.92 -13.35
CA TRP A 88 -6.09 -5.01 -13.51
C TRP A 88 -5.42 -6.31 -13.97
N ASP A 89 -4.53 -6.25 -14.96
CA ASP A 89 -3.82 -7.44 -15.47
C ASP A 89 -2.88 -8.05 -14.43
N ALA A 90 -2.32 -7.24 -13.54
CA ALA A 90 -1.49 -7.73 -12.43
C ALA A 90 -2.28 -8.46 -11.33
N LYS A 91 -3.61 -8.41 -11.32
CA LYS A 91 -4.41 -9.24 -10.42
C LYS A 91 -4.49 -10.65 -11.00
N PRO A 92 -4.24 -11.71 -10.23
CA PRO A 92 -4.47 -13.07 -10.71
C PRO A 92 -5.92 -13.16 -11.16
N ARG A 93 -6.14 -13.48 -12.44
CA ARG A 93 -7.48 -13.81 -12.94
C ARG A 93 -7.93 -15.03 -12.15
N THR A 94 -9.12 -14.96 -11.57
CA THR A 94 -9.71 -16.00 -10.71
C THR A 94 -9.96 -17.35 -11.42
N ALA A 95 -9.45 -17.52 -12.65
CA ALA A 95 -9.60 -18.69 -13.49
C ALA A 95 -8.20 -19.24 -13.87
N GLN A 96 -7.49 -19.77 -12.88
CA GLN A 96 -6.45 -20.77 -13.09
C GLN A 96 -6.61 -21.80 -11.96
N ASN A 97 -7.61 -22.66 -12.14
CA ASN A 97 -7.71 -23.99 -11.53
C ASN A 97 -7.56 -25.02 -12.64
#